data_AF-A0A9X3WHW0-F1
#
_entry.id   AF-A0A9X3WHW0-F1
#
_cell.length_a   1.000
_cell.length_b   1.000
_cell.length_c   1.000
_cell.angle_alpha   90.00
_cell.angle_beta   90.00
_cell.angle_gamma   90.00
#
_symmetry.space_group_name_H-M   'P 1'
#
loop_
_entity.id
_entity.type
_entity.pdbx_description
1 polymer ?
#
loop_
_entity_poly.entity_id
_entity_poly.type
_entity_poly.pdbx_seq_one_letter_code
_entity_poly.pdbx_strand_id
1 'polypeptide(L)'
;MKNIDWSKQTLYLEIDKNAQKDDIENFIDMEFSVSVFISDLVVNEDKKNFFGVNLENIKSRLIDEGCISEDINQLIIRVVDVKEVIYMDRYLVS
;
A
#
# COMPACT_ATOMS: atom_id res chain seq x y z
N MET A 1 -7.29 1.21 15.40
CA MET A 1 -6.36 1.07 14.26
C MET A 1 -6.09 -0.40 14.02
N LYS A 2 -6.15 -0.87 12.77
CA LYS A 2 -5.63 -2.21 12.42
C LYS A 2 -4.12 -2.07 12.30
N ASN A 3 -3.35 -2.72 13.17
CA ASN A 3 -1.90 -2.76 13.07
C ASN A 3 -1.48 -3.43 11.76
N ILE A 4 -0.44 -2.90 11.11
CA ILE A 4 0.16 -3.53 9.93
C ILE A 4 0.83 -4.82 10.39
N ASP A 5 0.41 -5.95 9.82
CA ASP A 5 1.01 -7.25 10.12
C ASP A 5 2.28 -7.43 9.27
N TRP A 6 3.39 -6.90 9.78
CA TRP A 6 4.69 -7.00 9.15
C TRP A 6 5.23 -8.43 9.08
N SER A 7 4.58 -9.44 9.67
CA SER A 7 4.99 -10.84 9.45
C SER A 7 4.63 -11.38 8.06
N LYS A 8 3.74 -10.68 7.35
CA LYS A 8 3.28 -11.07 6.00
C LYS A 8 4.16 -10.46 4.92
N GLN A 9 4.28 -11.18 3.80
CA GLN A 9 4.93 -10.65 2.60
C GLN A 9 4.04 -9.66 1.85
N THR A 10 2.72 -9.87 1.86
CA THR A 10 1.77 -9.03 1.13
C THR A 10 0.56 -8.70 2.01
N LEU A 11 0.24 -7.41 2.07
CA LEU A 11 -1.01 -6.91 2.63
C LEU A 11 -2.02 -6.72 1.50
N TYR A 12 -3.10 -7.50 1.50
CA TYR A 12 -4.20 -7.33 0.54
C TYR A 12 -5.25 -6.37 1.09
N LEU A 13 -5.58 -5.34 0.33
CA LEU A 13 -6.56 -4.31 0.65
C LEU A 13 -7.69 -4.34 -0.36
N GLU A 14 -8.93 -4.31 0.13
CA GLU A 14 -10.12 -4.22 -0.73
C GLU A 14 -10.25 -2.81 -1.31
N ILE A 15 -10.60 -2.73 -2.58
CA ILE A 15 -10.88 -1.46 -3.24
C ILE A 15 -12.32 -1.05 -2.86
N ASP A 16 -12.46 -0.40 -1.71
CA ASP A 16 -13.72 0.20 -1.32
C ASP A 16 -13.92 1.54 -2.03
N LYS A 17 -15.03 1.66 -2.78
CA LYS A 17 -15.42 2.93 -3.44
C LYS A 17 -15.79 4.02 -2.43
N ASN A 18 -16.15 3.62 -1.21
CA ASN A 18 -16.47 4.48 -0.08
C ASN A 18 -15.28 4.73 0.84
N ALA A 19 -14.08 4.26 0.47
CA ALA A 19 -12.87 4.56 1.22
C ALA A 19 -12.78 6.08 1.42
N GLN A 20 -12.61 6.48 2.69
CA GLN A 20 -12.49 7.87 3.06
C GLN A 20 -11.24 8.43 2.38
N LYS A 21 -11.47 9.31 1.41
CA LYS A 21 -10.38 10.06 0.77
C LYS A 21 -10.10 11.21 1.70
N ASP A 22 -8.96 11.17 2.36
CA ASP A 22 -8.47 12.31 3.10
C ASP A 22 -7.58 13.18 2.20
N ASP A 23 -7.64 14.49 2.43
CA ASP A 23 -6.72 15.42 1.80
C ASP A 23 -5.34 15.26 2.43
N ILE A 24 -4.30 15.48 1.62
CA ILE A 24 -2.91 15.37 2.09
C ILE A 24 -2.63 16.32 3.26
N GLU A 25 -3.37 17.44 3.34
CA GLU A 25 -3.29 18.45 4.40
C GLU A 25 -3.82 17.94 5.76
N ASN A 26 -4.58 16.84 5.78
CA ASN A 26 -5.10 16.22 7.00
C ASN A 26 -4.20 15.10 7.54
N PHE A 27 -3.09 14.79 6.87
CA PHE A 27 -2.13 13.82 7.40
C PHE A 27 -1.49 14.38 8.66
N ILE A 28 -1.71 13.69 9.78
CA ILE A 28 -1.17 14.08 11.07
C ILE A 28 0.31 13.70 11.09
N ASP A 29 1.21 14.69 11.06
CA ASP A 29 2.68 14.54 11.11
C ASP A 29 3.22 13.78 12.35
N MET A 30 2.35 13.40 13.30
CA MET A 30 2.73 12.65 14.50
C MET A 30 2.71 11.12 14.31
N GLU A 31 2.28 10.61 13.15
CA GLU A 31 2.29 9.17 12.87
C GLU A 31 3.53 8.76 12.05
N PHE A 32 4.26 7.74 12.53
CA PHE A 32 5.33 7.10 11.78
C PHE A 32 4.75 6.42 10.53
N SER A 33 4.95 7.09 9.40
CA SER A 33 4.32 6.76 8.13
C SER A 33 5.36 6.41 7.09
N VAL A 34 5.01 5.50 6.18
CA VAL A 34 5.85 5.19 5.02
C VAL A 34 5.05 5.31 3.73
N SER A 35 5.70 5.87 2.70
CA SER A 35 5.12 5.92 1.37
C SER A 35 5.19 4.56 0.69
N VAL A 36 4.07 4.15 0.09
CA VAL A 36 3.98 2.98 -0.79
C VAL A 36 4.23 3.45 -2.21
N PHE A 37 5.26 2.89 -2.83
CA PHE A 37 5.60 3.18 -4.22
C PHE A 37 4.81 2.27 -5.15
N ILE A 38 4.64 2.66 -6.41
CA ILE A 38 3.98 1.82 -7.41
C ILE A 38 4.66 0.44 -7.56
N SER A 39 5.97 0.37 -7.37
CA SER A 39 6.76 -0.87 -7.36
C SER A 39 6.45 -1.81 -6.19
N ASP A 40 5.75 -1.33 -5.17
CA ASP A 40 5.29 -2.14 -4.04
C ASP A 40 3.89 -2.68 -4.27
N LEU A 41 3.16 -2.14 -5.23
CA LEU A 41 1.80 -2.57 -5.51
C LEU A 41 1.85 -3.86 -6.34
N VAL A 42 1.07 -4.85 -5.92
CA VAL A 42 0.93 -6.12 -6.62
C VAL A 42 -0.54 -6.40 -6.92
N VAL A 43 -0.81 -7.00 -8.07
CA VAL A 43 -2.14 -7.50 -8.42
C VAL A 43 -2.21 -9.00 -8.16
N ASN A 44 -3.41 -9.49 -7.89
CA ASN A 44 -3.68 -10.91 -7.81
C ASN A 44 -4.93 -11.18 -8.64
N GLU A 45 -4.76 -11.93 -9.72
CA GLU A 45 -5.83 -12.22 -10.70
C GLU A 45 -7.04 -12.93 -10.07
N ASP A 46 -6.81 -13.73 -9.02
CA ASP A 46 -7.86 -14.43 -8.27
C ASP A 46 -8.66 -13.49 -7.35
N LYS A 47 -8.16 -12.26 -7.11
CA LYS A 47 -8.76 -11.27 -6.22
C LYS A 47 -9.07 -9.96 -6.93
N LYS A 48 -9.99 -10.00 -7.90
CA LYS A 48 -10.37 -8.88 -8.80
C LYS A 48 -10.74 -7.52 -8.15
N ASN A 49 -11.07 -7.50 -6.86
CA ASN A 49 -11.43 -6.29 -6.11
C ASN A 49 -10.41 -5.93 -5.01
N PHE A 50 -9.23 -6.56 -5.03
CA PHE A 50 -8.16 -6.27 -4.10
C PHE A 50 -6.92 -5.83 -4.86
N PHE A 51 -6.11 -4.99 -4.22
CA PHE A 51 -4.72 -4.82 -4.58
C PHE A 51 -3.87 -5.27 -3.39
N GLY A 52 -2.66 -5.73 -3.67
CA GLY A 52 -1.67 -6.08 -2.66
C GLY A 52 -0.63 -4.98 -2.51
N VAL A 53 -0.07 -4.88 -1.31
CA VAL A 53 1.14 -4.11 -1.02
C VAL A 53 2.22 -5.10 -0.57
N ASN A 54 3.33 -5.16 -1.29
CA ASN A 54 4.50 -5.96 -0.97
C ASN A 54 5.25 -5.32 0.21
N LEU A 55 5.09 -5.91 1.39
CA LEU A 55 5.70 -5.44 2.62
C LEU A 55 7.20 -5.73 2.67
N GLU A 56 7.70 -6.75 1.97
CA GLU A 56 9.14 -7.05 1.92
C GLU A 56 9.92 -5.95 1.20
N ASN A 57 9.38 -5.42 0.10
CA ASN A 57 10.00 -4.28 -0.60
C ASN A 57 10.06 -3.04 0.31
N ILE A 58 9.01 -2.78 1.08
CA ILE A 58 8.96 -1.66 2.02
C ILE A 58 9.96 -1.87 3.16
N LYS A 59 10.01 -3.07 3.75
CA LYS A 59 10.98 -3.42 4.81
C LYS A 59 12.42 -3.21 4.34
N SER A 60 12.75 -3.67 3.13
CA SER A 60 14.10 -3.49 2.59
C SER A 60 14.49 -2.01 2.57
N ARG A 61 13.58 -1.14 2.08
CA ARG A 61 13.84 0.31 2.07
C ARG A 61 13.94 0.90 3.47
N LEU A 62 13.09 0.46 4.40
CA LEU A 62 13.16 0.93 5.78
C LEU A 62 14.51 0.55 6.42
N ILE A 63 15.00 -0.68 6.18
CA ILE A 63 16.31 -1.13 6.66
C ILE A 63 17.44 -0.28 6.06
N ASP A 64 17.37 0.03 4.76
CA ASP A 64 18.36 0.86 4.08
C ASP A 64 18.44 2.28 4.67
N GLU A 65 17.31 2.80 5.16
CA GLU A 65 17.19 4.10 5.85
C GLU A 65 17.42 4.02 7.37
N GLY A 66 17.70 2.82 7.92
CA GLY A 66 17.93 2.60 9.35
C GLY A 66 16.66 2.63 10.21
N CYS A 67 15.48 2.44 9.62
CA CYS A 67 14.18 2.40 10.28
C CYS A 67 13.73 0.97 10.61
N ILE A 68 12.93 0.82 11.66
CA ILE A 68 12.31 -0.45 12.07
C ILE A 68 10.87 -0.47 11.56
N SER A 69 10.48 -1.55 10.86
CA SER A 69 9.13 -1.67 10.29
C SER A 69 8.01 -1.62 11.33
N GLU A 70 8.25 -2.20 12.50
CA GLU A 70 7.31 -2.30 13.61
C GLU A 70 6.94 -0.93 14.21
N ASP A 71 7.75 0.10 13.97
CA ASP A 71 7.45 1.48 14.38
C ASP A 71 6.50 2.18 13.41
N ILE A 72 6.34 1.66 12.18
CA ILE A 72 5.48 2.23 11.16
C ILE A 72 4.03 1.84 11.42
N ASN A 73 3.19 2.86 11.59
CA ASN A 73 1.78 2.71 11.92
C ASN A 73 0.86 3.00 10.74
N GLN A 74 1.37 3.66 9.69
CA GLN A 74 0.58 4.09 8.55
C GLN A 74 1.30 3.85 7.21
N LEU A 75 0.54 3.36 6.24
CA LEU A 75 0.95 3.29 4.83
C LEU A 75 0.27 4.43 4.07
N ILE A 76 1.06 5.24 3.36
CA ILE A 76 0.55 6.31 2.50
C ILE A 76 0.57 5.82 1.06
N ILE A 77 -0.60 5.72 0.44
CA ILE A 77 -0.75 5.17 -0.91
C ILE A 77 -1.47 6.20 -1.77
N ARG A 78 -0.92 6.50 -2.95
CA ARG A 78 -1.60 7.38 -3.90
C ARG A 78 -2.68 6.60 -4.65
N VAL A 79 -3.88 7.16 -4.67
CA VAL A 79 -5.04 6.57 -5.38
C VAL A 79 -4.76 6.41 -6.88
N VAL A 80 -3.94 7.27 -7.48
CA VAL A 80 -3.56 7.19 -8.90
C VAL A 80 -2.73 5.94 -9.20
N ASP A 81 -1.78 5.59 -8.33
CA ASP A 81 -0.92 4.41 -8.51
C ASP A 81 -1.72 3.12 -8.38
N VAL A 82 -2.65 3.07 -7.41
CA VAL A 82 -3.56 1.94 -7.23
C VAL A 82 -4.43 1.74 -8.48
N LYS A 83 -5.02 2.82 -9.00
CA LYS A 83 -5.81 2.76 -10.23
C LYS A 83 -4.97 2.26 -11.40
N GLU A 84 -3.77 2.82 -11.61
CA GLU A 84 -2.90 2.43 -12.71
C GLU A 84 -2.62 0.92 -12.70
N VAL A 85 -2.22 0.38 -11.55
CA VAL A 85 -1.90 -1.05 -11.39
C VAL A 85 -3.13 -1.94 -11.63
N ILE A 86 -4.32 -1.54 -11.19
CA ILE A 86 -5.56 -2.31 -11.41
C ILE A 86 -6.06 -2.22 -12.86
N TYR A 87 -5.98 -1.04 -13.48
CA TYR A 87 -6.51 -0.83 -14.84
C TYR A 87 -5.56 -1.36 -15.91
N MET A 88 -4.24 -1.22 -15.75
CA MET A 88 -3.25 -1.76 -16.70
C MET A 88 -3.34 -3.28 -16.83
N ASP A 89 -3.52 -3.99 -15.70
CA ASP A 89 -3.71 -5.44 -15.67
C ASP A 89 -4.93 -5.88 -16.50
N ARG A 90 -6.02 -5.11 -16.43
CA ARG A 90 -7.27 -5.41 -17.17
C ARG A 90 -7.17 -5.20 -18.68
N TYR A 91 -6.24 -4.37 -19.16
CA TYR A 91 -6.07 -4.11 -20.60
C TYR A 91 -5.09 -5.06 -21.29
N LEU A 92 -4.25 -5.78 -20.54
CA LEU A 92 -3.31 -6.76 -21.11
C LEU A 92 -3.95 -8.14 -21.33
N VAL A 93 -5.17 -8.37 -20.81
CA VAL A 93 -5.91 -9.64 -20.90
C VAL A 93 -7.19 -9.50 -21.75
N SER A 94 -7.34 -8.40 -22.51
CA SER A 94 -8.48 -8.17 -23.43
C SER A 94 -8.12 -8.36 -24.90
#